data_AF-F2U6Z8-F1
#
_entry.id   AF-F2U6Z8-F1
#
_cell.length_a   1.000
_cell.length_b   1.000
_cell.length_c   1.000
_cell.angle_alpha   90.00
_cell.angle_beta   90.00
_cell.angle_gamma   90.00
#
_symmetry.space_group_name_H-M   'P 1'
#
loop_
_entity.id
_entity.type
_entity.pdbx_description
1 polymer ?
#
loop_
_entity_poly.entity_id
_entity_poly.type
_entity_poly.pdbx_seq_one_letter_code
_entity_poly.pdbx_strand_id
1 'polypeptide(L)'
;MAEEVVNPMDICPAQTKKLRACIACGLVKTSQQFVENGCENCEEFLGLKGNPEGVETCTSGNFHGIIALIEPGDSWVARAKRLGEVTGSLADDAVKELPEPIRQRYLAEQQQAE
;
A
#
# COMPACT_ATOMS: atom_id res chain seq x y z
N MET A 1 -11.44 -0.46 22.47
CA MET A 1 -10.36 -0.96 21.58
C MET A 1 -9.75 0.28 21.00
N ALA A 2 -8.47 0.56 21.27
CA ALA A 2 -7.86 1.80 20.80
C ALA A 2 -7.80 1.73 19.28
N GLU A 3 -8.59 2.56 18.60
CA GLU A 3 -8.31 2.88 17.20
C GLU A 3 -6.89 3.44 17.18
N GLU A 4 -5.96 2.72 16.55
CA GLU A 4 -4.65 3.31 16.26
C GLU A 4 -4.91 4.51 15.36
N VAL A 5 -4.75 5.71 15.90
CA VAL A 5 -4.86 6.95 15.16
C VAL A 5 -3.67 6.99 14.21
N VAL A 6 -3.87 6.49 12.99
CA VAL A 6 -2.93 6.70 11.89
C VAL A 6 -2.78 8.21 11.70
N ASN A 7 -1.57 8.74 11.90
CA ASN A 7 -1.35 10.16 11.65
C ASN A 7 -1.51 10.40 10.15
N PRO A 8 -2.36 11.34 9.73
CA PRO A 8 -2.58 11.63 8.31
C PRO A 8 -1.28 11.99 7.57
N MET A 9 -0.30 12.54 8.30
CA MET A 9 1.01 12.90 7.79
C MET A 9 1.89 11.69 7.45
N ASP A 10 1.64 10.52 8.04
CA ASP A 10 2.40 9.30 7.77
C ASP A 10 1.96 8.62 6.45
N ILE A 11 0.70 8.86 6.05
CA ILE A 11 0.10 8.34 4.80
C ILE A 11 0.49 9.19 3.59
N CYS A 12 0.53 10.52 3.75
CA CYS A 12 0.84 11.44 2.66
C CYS A 12 2.36 11.45 2.35
N PRO A 13 2.79 11.43 1.08
CA PRO A 13 4.21 11.56 0.77
C PRO A 13 4.81 12.85 1.34
N ALA A 14 5.89 12.73 2.12
CA ALA A 14 6.56 13.88 2.73
C ALA A 14 7.25 14.79 1.70
N GLN A 15 7.54 14.26 0.51
CA GLN A 15 8.17 14.97 -0.61
C GLN A 15 7.76 14.34 -1.95
N THR A 16 7.91 15.08 -3.05
CA THR A 16 7.46 14.66 -4.39
C THR A 16 8.51 13.89 -5.21
N LYS A 17 9.73 13.73 -4.67
CA LYS A 17 10.84 13.05 -5.36
C LYS A 17 11.04 11.65 -4.79
N LYS A 18 11.54 10.74 -5.65
CA LYS A 18 11.89 9.36 -5.28
C LYS A 18 10.73 8.62 -4.60
N LEU A 19 9.53 8.85 -5.12
CA LEU A 19 8.32 8.17 -4.68
C LEU A 19 8.35 6.71 -5.12
N ARG A 20 7.69 5.87 -4.33
CA ARG A 20 7.46 4.47 -4.62
C ARG A 20 6.00 4.15 -4.35
N ALA A 21 5.43 3.26 -5.15
CA ALA A 21 4.09 2.73 -4.96
C ALA A 21 4.19 1.30 -4.38
N CYS A 22 3.43 0.98 -3.34
CA CYS A 22 3.28 -0.38 -2.87
C CYS A 22 2.73 -1.26 -4.01
N ILE A 23 3.33 -2.42 -4.25
CA ILE A 23 2.87 -3.31 -5.33
C ILE A 23 1.51 -3.95 -4.99
N ALA A 24 1.26 -4.22 -3.71
CA ALA A 24 0.03 -4.86 -3.26
C ALA A 24 -1.18 -3.91 -3.24
N CYS A 25 -1.02 -2.68 -2.74
CA CYS A 25 -2.13 -1.73 -2.60
C CYS A 25 -1.91 -0.41 -3.35
N GLY A 26 -0.82 -0.17 -4.06
CA GLY A 26 -0.64 1.10 -4.79
C GLY A 26 -0.49 2.36 -3.93
N LEU A 27 -0.44 2.27 -2.60
CA LEU A 27 -0.14 3.42 -1.72
C LEU A 27 1.21 4.03 -2.14
N VAL A 28 1.24 5.35 -2.32
CA VAL A 28 2.43 6.07 -2.76
C VAL A 28 3.04 6.83 -1.58
N LYS A 29 4.30 6.55 -1.26
CA LYS A 29 5.10 7.27 -0.26
C LYS A 29 6.56 7.31 -0.66
N THR A 30 7.39 7.98 0.13
CA THR A 30 8.84 7.86 -0.04
C THR A 30 9.35 6.52 0.45
N SER A 31 10.49 6.05 -0.10
CA SER A 31 11.16 4.84 0.39
C SER A 31 11.44 4.90 1.89
N GLN A 32 11.80 6.08 2.41
CA GLN A 32 12.08 6.29 3.84
C GLN A 32 10.82 6.10 4.68
N GLN A 33 9.69 6.68 4.28
CA GLN A 33 8.41 6.51 4.99
C GLN A 33 7.96 5.04 5.05
N PHE A 34 8.22 4.25 4.00
CA PHE A 34 7.93 2.81 4.06
C PHE A 34 8.84 2.07 5.05
N VAL A 35 10.11 2.45 5.18
CA VAL A 35 11.01 1.84 6.16
C VAL A 35 10.64 2.25 7.58
N GLU A 36 10.25 3.50 7.79
CA GLU A 36 9.92 4.04 9.13
C GLU A 36 8.57 3.53 9.64
N ASN A 37 7.54 3.58 8.78
CA ASN A 37 6.15 3.38 9.20
C ASN A 37 5.52 2.12 8.59
N GLY A 38 6.17 1.48 7.61
CA GLY A 38 5.58 0.36 6.89
C GLY A 38 4.57 0.81 5.83
N CYS A 39 3.72 -0.12 5.39
CA CYS A 39 2.55 0.18 4.56
C CYS A 39 1.26 0.11 5.39
N GLU A 40 0.51 1.20 5.49
CA GLU A 40 -0.70 1.29 6.35
C GLU A 40 -1.81 0.32 5.94
N ASN A 41 -1.73 -0.21 4.72
CA ASN A 41 -2.70 -1.15 4.19
C ASN A 41 -2.22 -2.60 4.19
N CYS A 42 -0.91 -2.83 4.28
CA CYS A 42 -0.30 -4.12 3.93
C CYS A 42 0.79 -4.58 4.89
N GLU A 43 1.01 -3.86 5.99
CA GLU A 43 2.13 -4.13 6.89
C GLU A 43 2.07 -5.54 7.50
N GLU A 44 0.87 -6.04 7.79
CA GLU A 44 0.65 -7.36 8.40
C GLU A 44 1.30 -8.50 7.59
N PHE A 45 1.20 -8.46 6.26
CA PHE A 45 1.80 -9.47 5.38
C PHE A 45 3.12 -9.06 4.72
N LEU A 46 3.37 -7.76 4.50
CA LEU A 46 4.60 -7.29 3.86
C LEU A 46 5.77 -7.13 4.83
N GLY A 47 5.53 -6.70 6.08
CA GLY A 47 6.57 -6.46 7.07
C GLY A 47 7.68 -5.51 6.57
N LEU A 48 7.29 -4.32 6.10
CA LEU A 48 8.21 -3.35 5.50
C LEU A 48 8.92 -2.49 6.54
N LYS A 49 8.34 -2.33 7.74
CA LYS A 49 8.89 -1.51 8.80
C LYS A 49 10.24 -2.06 9.26
N GLY A 50 11.27 -1.22 9.19
CA GLY A 50 12.66 -1.59 9.48
C GLY A 50 13.31 -2.50 8.42
N ASN A 51 12.64 -2.75 7.29
CA ASN A 51 13.09 -3.68 6.26
C ASN A 51 13.29 -2.99 4.89
N PRO A 52 14.46 -2.34 4.66
CA PRO A 52 14.73 -1.62 3.42
C PRO A 52 14.75 -2.53 2.17
N GLU A 53 15.21 -3.78 2.30
CA GLU A 53 15.21 -4.77 1.20
C GLU A 53 13.79 -5.17 0.81
N GLY A 54 12.93 -5.36 1.82
CA GLY A 54 11.49 -5.58 1.62
C GLY A 54 10.83 -4.41 0.89
N VAL A 55 11.17 -3.17 1.26
CA VAL A 55 10.66 -1.96 0.58
C VAL A 55 11.07 -1.94 -0.88
N GLU A 56 12.33 -2.24 -1.20
CA GLU A 56 12.81 -2.22 -2.58
C GLU A 56 12.13 -3.29 -3.45
N THR A 57 11.81 -4.44 -2.86
CA THR A 57 11.21 -5.59 -3.55
C THR A 57 9.69 -5.49 -3.66
N CYS A 58 9.01 -4.94 -2.66
CA CYS A 58 7.54 -4.91 -2.57
C CYS A 58 6.93 -3.57 -2.99
N THR A 59 7.76 -2.62 -3.44
CA THR A 59 7.31 -1.33 -3.95
C THR A 59 8.01 -1.00 -5.26
N SER A 60 7.37 -0.22 -6.14
CA SER A 60 7.92 0.16 -7.45
C SER A 60 8.06 1.68 -7.56
N GLY A 61 9.21 2.14 -8.07
CA GLY A 61 9.38 3.54 -8.50
C GLY A 61 8.77 3.84 -9.86
N ASN A 62 8.32 2.80 -10.59
CA ASN A 62 7.71 2.92 -11.91
C ASN A 62 6.19 2.77 -11.79
N PHE A 63 5.52 3.90 -11.55
CA PHE A 63 4.05 3.99 -11.50
C PHE A 63 3.59 5.24 -12.25
N HIS A 64 2.30 5.33 -12.56
CA HIS A 64 1.74 6.45 -13.31
C HIS A 64 0.55 7.09 -12.59
N GLY A 65 0.62 8.41 -12.43
CA GLY A 65 -0.41 9.21 -11.76
C GLY A 65 -0.44 8.99 -10.24
N ILE A 66 -1.08 9.91 -9.54
CA ILE A 66 -1.35 9.82 -8.10
C ILE A 66 -2.81 10.23 -7.90
N ILE A 67 -3.52 9.49 -7.05
CA ILE A 67 -4.88 9.81 -6.62
C ILE A 67 -4.83 10.13 -5.13
N ALA A 68 -5.18 11.35 -4.75
CA ALA A 68 -5.42 11.70 -3.35
C ALA A 68 -6.85 11.29 -2.99
N LEU A 69 -6.99 10.17 -2.30
CA LEU A 69 -8.29 9.67 -1.85
C LEU A 69 -8.53 10.09 -0.40
N ILE A 70 -9.57 10.91 -0.17
CA ILE A 70 -9.88 11.46 1.15
C ILE A 70 -11.09 10.74 1.75
N GLU A 71 -12.16 10.59 0.97
CA GLU A 71 -13.39 9.92 1.41
C GLU A 71 -13.73 8.78 0.43
N PRO A 72 -13.25 7.54 0.71
CA PRO A 72 -13.45 6.40 -0.18
C PRO A 72 -14.92 6.03 -0.38
N GLY A 73 -15.74 6.13 0.68
CA GLY A 73 -17.15 5.71 0.66
C GLY A 73 -18.00 6.44 -0.37
N ASP A 74 -17.78 7.75 -0.55
CA ASP A 74 -18.56 8.56 -1.50
C ASP A 74 -17.88 8.70 -2.88
N SER A 75 -16.58 8.37 -2.98
CA SER A 75 -15.81 8.54 -4.21
C SER A 75 -16.17 7.55 -5.32
N TRP A 76 -16.65 8.06 -6.46
CA TRP A 76 -16.80 7.24 -7.67
C TRP A 76 -15.47 6.64 -8.15
N VAL A 77 -14.37 7.40 -8.03
CA VAL A 77 -13.03 6.91 -8.38
C VAL A 77 -12.65 5.72 -7.52
N ALA A 78 -12.97 5.75 -6.22
CA ALA A 78 -12.75 4.63 -5.32
C ALA A 78 -13.51 3.39 -5.79
N ARG A 79 -14.82 3.51 -6.03
CA ARG A 79 -15.66 2.42 -6.54
C ARG A 79 -15.17 1.88 -7.89
N ALA A 80 -14.86 2.78 -8.84
CA ALA A 80 -14.42 2.41 -10.19
C ALA A 80 -13.08 1.67 -10.20
N LYS A 81 -12.21 1.97 -9.23
CA LYS A 81 -10.91 1.31 -9.06
C LYS A 81 -10.95 0.16 -8.04
N ARG A 82 -12.11 -0.14 -7.45
CA ARG A 82 -12.28 -1.14 -6.37
C ARG A 82 -11.33 -0.87 -5.21
N LEU A 83 -11.18 0.41 -4.87
CA LEU A 83 -10.51 0.89 -3.67
C LEU A 83 -11.52 0.71 -2.53
N GLY A 84 -11.21 -0.13 -1.52
CA GLY A 84 -12.05 -0.29 -0.32
C GLY A 84 -11.96 0.92 0.63
N GLU A 85 -12.16 0.72 1.94
CA GLU A 85 -11.80 1.72 2.98
C GLU A 85 -10.28 1.98 3.07
N VAL A 86 -9.52 1.18 2.34
CA VAL A 86 -8.06 1.16 2.25
C VAL A 86 -7.58 2.30 1.33
N THR A 87 -6.59 3.08 1.79
CA THR A 87 -6.05 4.21 1.01
C THR A 87 -5.08 3.68 -0.05
N GLY A 88 -5.63 3.26 -1.19
CA GLY A 88 -4.88 2.76 -2.34
C GLY A 88 -5.23 1.32 -2.69
N SER A 89 -5.37 1.07 -3.99
CA SER A 89 -5.41 -0.22 -4.66
C SER A 89 -4.88 -0.01 -6.08
N LEU A 90 -4.11 -0.96 -6.57
CA LEU A 90 -3.85 -1.12 -8.01
C LEU A 90 -3.89 -2.61 -8.35
N ALA A 91 -4.21 -2.87 -9.62
CA ALA A 91 -4.84 -4.07 -10.16
C ALA A 91 -4.24 -5.42 -9.72
N ASP A 92 -5.09 -6.45 -9.70
CA ASP A 92 -4.75 -7.87 -9.41
C ASP A 92 -3.48 -8.38 -10.15
N ASP A 93 -3.13 -7.76 -11.28
CA ASP A 93 -1.92 -8.08 -12.04
C ASP A 93 -0.62 -7.65 -11.34
N ALA A 94 -0.62 -6.58 -10.53
CA ALA A 94 0.56 -6.12 -9.79
C ALA A 94 0.96 -7.10 -8.68
N VAL A 95 -0.02 -7.77 -8.06
CA VAL A 95 0.22 -8.83 -7.06
C VAL A 95 1.02 -10.00 -7.65
N LYS A 96 0.93 -10.24 -8.97
CA LYS A 96 1.72 -11.27 -9.66
C LYS A 96 3.22 -10.95 -9.68
N GLU A 97 3.59 -9.68 -9.51
CA GLU A 97 4.98 -9.23 -9.47
C GLU A 97 5.63 -9.36 -8.07
N LEU A 98 4.84 -9.69 -7.03
CA LEU A 98 5.38 -9.94 -5.70
C LEU A 98 6.18 -11.24 -5.65
N PRO A 99 7.27 -11.30 -4.84
CA PRO A 99 7.99 -12.54 -4.58
C PRO A 99 7.04 -13.64 -4.11
N GLU A 100 7.26 -14.87 -4.60
CA GLU A 100 6.45 -16.05 -4.27
C GLU A 100 6.09 -16.19 -2.77
N PRO A 101 7.03 -16.09 -1.80
CA PRO A 101 6.68 -16.24 -0.39
C PRO A 101 5.74 -15.15 0.13
N ILE A 102 5.84 -13.93 -0.41
CA ILE A 102 4.99 -12.80 -0.02
C ILE A 102 3.62 -12.94 -0.69
N ARG A 103 3.59 -13.35 -1.96
CA ARG A 103 2.35 -13.61 -2.70
C ARG A 103 1.51 -14.69 -2.01
N GLN A 104 2.12 -15.76 -1.50
CA GLN A 104 1.40 -16.81 -0.78
C GLN A 104 0.75 -16.30 0.51
N ARG A 105 1.43 -15.43 1.26
CA ARG A 105 0.87 -14.78 2.46
C ARG A 105 -0.31 -13.90 2.12
N TYR A 106 -0.20 -13.08 1.07
CA TYR A 106 -1.31 -12.26 0.57
C TYR A 106 -2.55 -13.10 0.21
N LEU A 107 -2.35 -14.18 -0.56
CA LEU A 107 -3.46 -15.06 -0.96
C LEU A 107 -4.12 -15.75 0.24
N ALA A 108 -3.34 -16.11 1.27
CA ALA A 108 -3.87 -16.71 2.48
C ALA A 108 -4.74 -15.74 3.29
N GLU A 109 -4.39 -14.45 3.33
CA GLU A 109 -5.21 -13.43 3.98
C GLU A 109 -6.51 -13.13 3.21
N GLN A 110 -6.47 -13.10 1.88
CA GLN A 110 -7.68 -12.89 1.07
C GLN A 110 -8.72 -13.99 1.31
N GLN A 111 -8.28 -15.25 1.47
CA GLN A 111 -9.16 -16.39 1.78
C GLN A 111 -9.79 -16.33 3.18
N GLN A 112 -9.21 -15.57 4.11
CA GLN A 112 -9.75 -15.38 5.46
C GLN A 112 -10.76 -14.23 5.55
N ALA A 113 -10.78 -13.35 4.54
CA ALA A 113 -11.69 -12.22 4.46
C ALA A 113 -13.05 -12.56 3.82
N GLU A 114 -13.19 -13.76 3.23
CA GLU A 114 -14.44 -14.35 2.69
C GLU A 114 -15.16 -15.23 3.74
#